data_AF-A0AAW5ECW6-F1
#
_entry.id   AF-A0AAW5ECW6-F1
#
_cell.length_a   1.000
_cell.length_b   1.000
_cell.length_c   1.000
_cell.angle_alpha   90.00
_cell.angle_beta   90.00
_cell.angle_gamma   90.00
#
_symmetry.space_group_name_H-M   'P 1'
#
loop_
_entity.id
_entity.type
_entity.pdbx_description
1 polymer ?
#
loop_
_entity_poly.entity_id
_entity_poly.type
_entity_poly.pdbx_seq_one_letter_code
_entity_poly.pdbx_strand_id
1 'polypeptide(L)' 'MKFKKLYIELSDICGLKCDFCPSKKALRGVMSVENFSKLARQIWDKSEIFTFHL' A
#
# COMPACT_ATOMS: atom_id res chain seq x y z
N MET A 1 13.89 -7.56 15.58
CA MET A 1 13.16 -6.28 15.71
C MET A 1 12.05 -6.26 14.66
N LYS A 2 10.79 -5.98 15.03
CA LYS A 2 9.65 -5.88 14.10
C LYS A 2 9.21 -4.42 13.99
N PHE A 3 8.67 -4.03 12.84
CA PHE A 3 8.01 -2.74 12.68
C PHE A 3 6.72 -2.71 13.48
N LYS A 4 6.40 -1.59 14.14
CA LYS A 4 5.11 -1.43 14.82
C LYS A 4 3.93 -1.50 13.84
N LYS A 5 4.08 -0.90 12.66
CA LYS A 5 3.05 -0.89 11.62
C LYS A 5 3.66 -0.78 10.24
N LEU A 6 3.11 -1.52 9.28
CA LEU A 6 3.38 -1.39 7.85
C LEU A 6 2.12 -0.92 7.12
N TYR A 7 2.25 0.20 6.40
CA TYR A 7 1.21 0.71 5.50
C TYR A 7 1.52 0.26 4.08
N ILE A 8 0.56 -0.39 3.45
CA ILE A 8 0.69 -0.97 2.12
C ILE A 8 -0.37 -0.33 1.24
N GLU A 9 0.09 0.43 0.25
CA GLU A 9 -0.74 1.05 -0.77
C GLU A 9 -1.02 0.02 -1.87
N LEU A 10 -2.27 -0.47 -1.94
CA LEU A 10 -2.73 -1.42 -2.94
C LEU A 10 -3.14 -0.73 -4.24
N SER A 11 -3.52 0.54 -4.17
CA SER A 11 -3.75 1.40 -5.33
C SER A 11 -3.43 2.86 -5.00
N ASP A 12 -3.00 3.60 -6.02
CA ASP A 12 -2.83 5.06 -5.97
C ASP A 12 -3.97 5.80 -6.70
N ILE A 13 -5.07 5.10 -7.01
CA ILE A 13 -6.21 5.66 -7.71
C ILE A 13 -7.13 6.34 -6.69
N CYS A 14 -7.29 7.66 -6.82
CA CYS A 14 -8.22 8.42 -5.99
C CYS A 14 -9.06 9.35 -6.87
N GLY A 15 -10.39 9.24 -6.79
CA GLY A 15 -11.33 10.04 -7.60
C GLY A 15 -11.52 11.49 -7.14
N LEU A 16 -10.93 11.88 -6.01
CA LEU A 16 -11.06 13.22 -5.45
C LEU A 16 -10.02 14.18 -6.08
N LYS A 17 -10.32 15.48 -6.11
CA LYS A 17 -9.39 16.54 -6.50
C LYS A 17 -9.16 17.48 -5.33
N CYS A 18 -8.42 17.01 -4.32
CA CYS A 18 -8.15 17.80 -3.12
C CYS A 18 -6.90 18.65 -3.33
N ASP A 19 -6.98 19.95 -3.05
CA ASP A 19 -5.85 20.90 -3.17
C ASP A 19 -4.70 20.59 -2.21
N PHE A 20 -4.99 19.88 -1.12
CA PHE A 20 -4.00 19.47 -0.12
C PHE A 20 -3.39 18.09 -0.39
N CYS A 21 -3.75 17.40 -1.49
CA CYS A 21 -3.24 16.06 -1.75
C CYS A 21 -1.78 16.12 -2.23
N PRO A 22 -0.80 15.57 -1.49
CA PRO A 22 0.60 15.62 -1.88
C PRO A 22 0.94 14.62 -3.00
N SER A 23 0.08 13.61 -3.20
CA SER A 23 0.35 12.47 -4.09
C SER A 23 -0.08 12.74 -5.52
N LYS A 24 0.78 12.42 -6.49
CA LYS A 24 0.36 12.27 -7.90
C LYS A 24 -0.46 10.97 -8.02
N LYS A 25 -1.71 11.09 -8.46
CA LYS A 25 -2.70 10.01 -8.46
C LYS A 25 -2.63 9.18 -9.75
N ALA A 26 -2.99 7.90 -9.65
CA ALA A 26 -3.17 6.98 -10.77
C ALA A 26 -1.95 6.81 -11.70
N LEU A 27 -0.73 6.87 -11.16
CA LEU A 27 0.50 6.60 -11.91
C LEU A 27 0.83 5.11 -11.93
N ARG A 28 0.58 4.42 -10.82
CA ARG A 28 0.91 2.99 -10.61
C ARG A 28 -0.30 2.08 -10.78
N GLY A 29 -1.51 2.61 -10.59
CA GLY A 29 -2.75 1.88 -10.78
C GLY A 29 -3.05 0.95 -9.61
N VAL A 30 -3.39 -0.30 -9.90
CA VAL A 30 -3.75 -1.30 -8.89
C VAL A 30 -2.63 -2.36 -8.81
N MET A 31 -2.21 -2.69 -7.59
CA MET A 31 -1.28 -3.78 -7.33
C MET A 31 -1.88 -5.11 -7.79
N SER A 32 -1.13 -5.88 -8.59
CA SER A 32 -1.57 -7.22 -8.99
C SER A 32 -1.59 -8.19 -7.81
N VAL A 33 -2.51 -9.16 -7.86
CA VAL A 33 -2.60 -10.25 -6.85
C VAL A 33 -1.28 -11.01 -6.74
N GLU A 34 -0.57 -11.20 -7.84
CA GLU A 34 0.73 -11.87 -7.84
C GLU A 34 1.80 -11.06 -7.09
N ASN A 35 1.87 -9.75 -7.32
CA ASN A 35 2.81 -8.88 -6.61
C ASN A 35 2.47 -8.81 -5.12
N PHE A 36 1.19 -8.72 -4.77
CA PHE A 36 0.74 -8.78 -3.38
C PHE A 36 1.14 -10.10 -2.72
N SER A 37 0.96 -11.23 -3.41
CA SER A 37 1.33 -12.55 -2.90
C SER A 37 2.84 -12.68 -2.65
N LYS A 38 3.66 -12.12 -3.54
CA LYS A 38 5.12 -12.06 -3.36
C LYS A 38 5.50 -11.18 -2.17
N LEU A 39 4.91 -9.98 -2.07
CA LEU A 39 5.12 -9.05 -0.96
C LEU A 39 4.75 -9.67 0.38
N ALA A 40 3.54 -10.24 0.50
CA ALA A 40 3.03 -10.82 1.74
C ALA A 40 3.98 -11.89 2.30
N ARG A 41 4.53 -12.78 1.45
CA ARG A 41 5.52 -13.78 1.87
C ARG A 41 6.83 -13.18 2.37
N GLN A 42 7.21 -12.00 1.91
CA GLN A 42 8.44 -11.32 2.36
C GLN A 42 8.24 -10.62 3.70
N ILE A 43 7.04 -10.08 3.95
CA ILE A 43 6.79 -9.18 5.07
C ILE A 43 5.97 -9.79 6.23
N TRP A 44 5.44 -11.00 6.09
CA TRP A 44 4.47 -11.59 7.04
C TRP A 44 4.92 -11.55 8.52
N ASP A 45 6.21 -11.76 8.80
CA ASP A 45 6.76 -11.73 10.16
C ASP A 45 7.50 -10.42 10.50
N LYS A 46 7.35 -9.38 9.66
CA LYS A 46 8.13 -8.13 9.81
C LYS A 46 7.40 -7.06 10.59
N SER A 47 6.10 -7.18 10.87
CA SER A 47 5.35 -6.16 11.60
C SER A 47 4.33 -6.71 12.58
N GLU A 48 4.00 -5.91 13.60
CA GLU A 48 2.88 -6.16 14.51
C GLU A 48 1.52 -5.87 13.86
N ILE A 49 1.45 -4.87 12.97
CA ILE A 49 0.20 -4.43 12.31
C ILE A 49 0.44 -4.21 10.82
N PHE A 50 -0.43 -4.78 9.99
CA PHE A 50 -0.50 -4.48 8.57
C PHE A 50 -1.73 -3.63 8.27
N THR A 51 -1.60 -2.62 7.42
CA THR A 51 -2.70 -1.76 7.01
C THR A 51 -2.69 -1.61 5.51
N PHE A 52 -3.84 -1.86 4.89
CA PHE A 52 -4.03 -1.76 3.46
C PHE A 52 -4.77 -0.46 3.13
N HIS A 53 -4.21 0.32 2.23
CA HIS A 53 -4.87 1.49 1.63
C HIS A 53 -5.24 1.16 0.18
N LEU A 54 -6.44 1.57 -0.23
CA LEU A 54 -6.98 1.42 -1.58
C LEU A 54 -7.28 2.80 -2.16
#